data_AF-A0A7W4KGN1-F1
#
_entry.id   AF-A0A7W4KGN1-F1
#
_cell.length_a   1.000
_cell.length_b   1.000
_cell.length_c   1.000
_cell.angle_alpha   90.00
_cell.angle_beta   90.00
_cell.angle_gamma   90.00
#
_symmetry.space_group_name_H-M   'P 1'
#
loop_
_entity.id
_entity.type
_entity.pdbx_description
1 polymer ?
#
loop_
_entity_poly.entity_id
_entity_poly.type
_entity_poly.pdbx_seq_one_letter_code
_entity_poly.pdbx_strand_id
1 'polypeptide(L)' 'MSFEPGDTVQLKSGGPLMTVEQVGKAAMTGEDTVWCVWFEKVGSRQARQEATFRPTSLEKSSPSYGGSFSVSRA' A
#
# COMPACT_ATOMS: atom_id res chain seq x y z
N MET A 1 -2.20 7.25 12.93
CA MET A 1 -2.93 6.92 11.68
C MET A 1 -3.07 5.41 11.64
N SER A 2 -4.29 4.90 11.58
CA SER A 2 -4.54 3.48 11.30
C SER A 2 -4.44 3.23 9.80
N PHE A 3 -3.77 2.15 9.43
CA PHE A 3 -3.80 1.58 8.09
C PHE A 3 -4.82 0.45 8.07
N GLU A 4 -5.45 0.24 6.92
CA GLU A 4 -6.41 -0.82 6.70
C GLU A 4 -6.07 -1.58 5.41
N PRO A 5 -6.33 -2.89 5.32
CA PRO A 5 -6.20 -3.63 4.08
C PRO A 5 -6.93 -2.94 2.92
N GLY A 6 -6.25 -2.78 1.78
CA GLY A 6 -6.73 -2.04 0.62
C GLY A 6 -6.29 -0.58 0.54
N ASP A 7 -5.76 0.00 1.62
CA ASP A 7 -5.16 1.33 1.56
C ASP A 7 -3.97 1.33 0.59
N THR A 8 -3.86 2.40 -0.21
CA THR A 8 -2.64 2.69 -0.96
C THR A 8 -1.70 3.54 -0.09
N VAL A 9 -0.46 3.09 0.05
CA VAL A 9 0.54 3.68 0.94
C VAL A 9 1.87 3.83 0.22
N GLN A 10 2.72 4.71 0.75
CA GLN A 10 4.10 4.88 0.30
C GLN A 10 5.00 5.04 1.54
N LEU A 11 6.28 4.73 1.41
CA LEU A 11 7.26 5.13 2.42
C LEU A 11 7.43 6.65 2.42
N LYS A 12 7.54 7.24 3.61
CA LYS A 12 7.83 8.68 3.78
C LYS A 12 9.16 9.12 3.16
N SER A 13 10.08 8.18 2.96
CA SER A 13 11.34 8.41 2.24
C SER A 13 11.18 8.44 0.71
N GLY A 14 9.96 8.21 0.20
CA GLY A 14 9.70 7.91 -1.20
C GLY A 14 9.82 6.41 -1.50
N GLY A 15 9.43 6.02 -2.72
CA GLY A 15 9.43 4.63 -3.17
C GLY A 15 8.25 4.30 -4.09
N PRO A 16 8.00 3.01 -4.39
CA PRO A 16 6.81 2.62 -5.13
C PRO A 16 5.53 2.83 -4.31
N LEU A 17 4.40 3.03 -5.00
CA LEU A 17 3.09 2.92 -4.37
C LEU A 17 2.80 1.46 -4.04
N MET A 18 2.38 1.22 -2.80
CA MET A 18 2.10 -0.11 -2.29
C MET A 18 0.65 -0.20 -1.81
N THR A 19 0.12 -1.41 -1.75
CA THR A 19 -1.20 -1.71 -1.20
C THR A 19 -1.02 -2.44 0.12
N VAL A 20 -1.75 -2.02 1.15
CA VAL A 20 -1.79 -2.74 2.42
C VAL A 20 -2.54 -4.05 2.24
N GLU A 21 -1.87 -5.17 2.48
CA GLU A 21 -2.45 -6.51 2.44
C GLU A 21 -2.99 -6.89 3.83
N GLN A 22 -2.25 -6.57 4.88
CA GLN A 22 -2.60 -6.90 6.25
C GLN A 22 -2.02 -5.89 7.26
N VAL A 23 -2.71 -5.69 8.37
CA VAL A 23 -2.24 -4.91 9.52
C VAL A 23 -2.40 -5.74 10.78
N GLY A 24 -1.41 -5.69 11.68
CA GLY A 24 -1.43 -6.48 12.91
C GLY A 24 -0.15 -6.32 13.71
N LYS A 25 0.08 -7.24 14.66
CA LYS A 25 1.30 -7.29 15.47
C LYS A 25 2.20 -8.41 14.98
N ALA A 26 3.49 -8.13 14.82
CA ALA A 26 4.45 -9.16 14.49
C ALA A 26 4.54 -10.18 15.62
N ALA A 27 4.35 -11.47 15.32
CA ALA A 27 4.29 -12.53 16.33
C ALA A 27 5.55 -12.62 17.21
N MET A 28 6.71 -12.23 16.66
CA MET A 28 8.01 -12.32 17.35
C MET A 28 8.29 -11.13 18.27
N THR A 29 7.82 -9.92 17.94
CA THR A 29 8.19 -8.68 18.66
C THR A 29 7.00 -8.00 19.33
N GLY A 30 5.77 -8.35 18.96
CA GLY A 30 4.55 -7.69 19.42
C GLY A 30 4.37 -6.28 18.88
N GLU A 31 5.24 -5.82 17.98
CA GLU A 31 5.20 -4.48 17.40
C GLU A 31 4.13 -4.37 16.30
N ASP A 32 3.49 -3.21 16.24
CA ASP A 32 2.53 -2.90 15.18
C ASP A 32 3.24 -2.89 13.82
N THR A 33 2.63 -3.59 12.88
CA THR A 33 3.24 -3.99 11.62
C THR A 33 2.22 -3.93 10.49
N VAL A 34 2.66 -3.48 9.33
CA VAL A 34 1.86 -3.36 8.11
C VAL A 34 2.55 -4.19 7.02
N TRP A 35 1.84 -5.16 6.48
CA TRP A 35 2.27 -5.95 5.33
C TRP A 35 1.76 -5.26 4.07
N CYS A 36 2.69 -4.96 3.17
CA CYS A 36 2.43 -4.22 1.95
C CYS A 36 2.86 -5.04 0.74
N VAL A 37 2.08 -4.94 -0.33
CA VAL A 37 2.37 -5.58 -1.62
C VAL A 37 2.35 -4.55 -2.74
N TRP A 38 3.21 -4.71 -3.72
CA TRP A 38 3.24 -3.86 -4.91
C TRP A 38 3.73 -4.65 -6.11
N PHE A 39 3.62 -4.03 -7.29
CA PHE A 39 4.19 -4.58 -8.51
C PHE A 39 5.32 -3.69 -8.99
N GLU A 40 6.46 -4.30 -9.28
CA GLU A 40 7.60 -3.63 -9.90
C GLU A 40 7.83 -4.20 -11.30
N LYS A 41 8.20 -3.32 -12.24
CA LYS A 41 8.52 -3.74 -13.60
C LYS A 41 9.97 -4.20 -13.66
N VAL A 42 10.19 -5.49 -13.83
CA VAL A 42 11.51 -6.09 -14.03
C VAL A 42 11.62 -6.52 -15.50
N GLY A 43 12.31 -5.69 -16.30
CA GLY A 43 12.36 -5.85 -17.75
C GLY A 43 10.98 -5.66 -18.39
N SER A 44 10.42 -6.71 -18.99
CA SER A 44 9.10 -6.70 -19.64
C SER A 44 7.97 -7.28 -18.78
N ARG A 45 8.25 -7.74 -17.55
CA ARG A 45 7.26 -8.40 -16.68
C ARG A 45 6.96 -7.54 -15.46
N GLN A 46 5.75 -7.69 -14.93
CA GLN A 46 5.40 -7.20 -13.59
C GLN A 46 5.71 -8.30 -12.57
N ALA A 47 6.56 -8.01 -11.60
CA ALA A 47 6.87 -8.88 -10.49
C ALA A 47 6.13 -8.39 -9.24
N ARG A 48 5.37 -9.28 -8.60
CA ARG A 48 4.78 -9.02 -7.28
C ARG A 48 5.91 -8.96 -6.26
N GLN A 49 5.95 -7.88 -5.50
CA GLN A 49 6.84 -7.68 -4.36
C GLN A 49 5.99 -7.56 -3.10
N GLU A 50 6.55 -7.99 -1.99
CA GLU A 50 5.94 -7.90 -0.67
C GLU A 50 6.99 -7.51 0.35
N ALA A 51 6.62 -6.65 1.30
CA ALA A 51 7.47 -6.27 2.41
C ALA A 51 6.66 -5.81 3.61
N THR A 52 7.33 -5.87 4.75
CA THR A 52 6.76 -5.61 6.06
C THR A 52 7.35 -4.31 6.61
N PHE A 53 6.49 -3.37 6.99
CA PHE A 53 6.91 -2.05 7.46
C PHE A 53 6.29 -1.69 8.80
N ARG A 54 6.97 -0.81 9.53
CA ARG A 54 6.38 -0.15 10.70
C ARG A 54 5.38 0.91 10.23
N PRO A 55 4.23 1.08 10.91
CA PRO A 55 3.25 2.11 10.58
C PRO A 55 3.86 3.53 10.53
N THR A 56 4.88 3.80 11.36
CA THR A 56 5.52 5.12 11.44
C THR A 56 6.30 5.50 10.17
N SER A 57 6.72 4.52 9.38
CA SER A 57 7.49 4.72 8.13
C SER A 57 6.60 4.95 6.91
N LEU A 58 5.29 4.65 7.01
CA LEU A 58 4.34 4.74 5.92
C LEU A 58 3.52 6.04 5.99
N GLU A 59 3.07 6.48 4.83
CA GLU A 59 2.04 7.50 4.67
C GLU A 59 0.96 7.03 3.70
N LYS A 60 -0.30 7.42 3.94
CA LYS A 60 -1.39 7.12 3.02
C LYS A 60 -1.21 7.97 1.77
N SER A 61 -1.06 7.31 0.63
CA SER A 61 -1.09 7.97 -0.67
C SER A 61 -2.50 7.80 -1.21
N SER A 62 -3.21 8.89 -1.46
CA SER A 62 -4.41 8.78 -2.29
C SER A 62 -3.93 8.62 -3.73
N PRO A 63 -4.19 7.49 -4.39
CA PRO A 63 -4.14 7.50 -5.84
C PRO A 63 -5.22 8.51 -6.24
N SER A 64 -4.78 9.63 -6.82
CA SER A 64 -5.66 10.50 -7.60
C SER A 64 -6.16 9.64 -8.77
N TYR A 65 -7.17 8.80 -8.53
CA TYR A 65 -8.01 8.26 -9.58
C TYR A 65 -8.83 9.45 -10.09
N GLY A 66 -8.18 10.27 -10.93
CA GLY A 66 -8.82 11.32 -11.71
C GLY A 66 -9.79 10.68 -12.68
N GLY A 67 -10.97 10.36 -12.20
CA GLY A 67 -12.03 9.69 -12.93
C GLY A 67 -13.33 9.84 -12.19
N SER A 68 -13.94 11.01 -12.30
CA SER A 68 -15.34 11.22 -11.99
C SER A 68 -16.19 10.34 -12.92
N PHE A 69 -16.53 9.14 -12.47
CA PHE A 69 -17.53 8.31 -13.15
C PHE A 69 -18.90 8.95 -12.94
N SER A 70 -19.21 9.94 -13.76
CA SER A 70 -20.57 10.47 -13.90
C SER A 70 -21.38 9.43 -14.67
N VAL A 71 -21.98 8.48 -13.96
CA VAL A 71 -22.95 7.57 -14.54
C VAL A 71 -24.19 8.39 -14.89
N SER A 72 -24.27 8.83 -16.15
CA SER A 72 -25.50 9.38 -16.71
C SER A 72 -26.41 8.21 -17.05
N ARG A 73 -27.51 8.04 -16.30
CA ARG A 73 -28.61 7.13 -16.69
C ARG A 73 -29.38 7.78 -17.85
N ALA A 74 -29.56 7.02 -18.92
CA ALA A 74 -30.48 7.33 -20.03
C ALA A 74 -31.91 6.94 -19.68
#